data_AF-A0A0W0WU15-F1
#
_entry.id   AF-A0A0W0WU15-F1
#
_cell.length_a   1.000
_cell.length_b   1.000
_cell.length_c   1.000
_cell.angle_alpha   90.00
_cell.angle_beta   90.00
_cell.angle_gamma   90.00
#
_symmetry.space_group_name_H-M   'P 1'
#
loop_
_entity.id
_entity.type
_entity.pdbx_description
1 polymer ?
#
loop_
_entity_poly.entity_id
_entity_poly.type
_entity_poly.pdbx_seq_one_letter_code
_entity_poly.pdbx_strand_id
1 'polypeptide(L)' 'MNREIFEGNWNELKGKMKQAWGWMTDDDLKQIEGNHQEIYGKLQKHYGYGRDEAERAVDKFRNQFRQH' A
#
# COMPACT_ATOMS: atom_id res chain seq x y z
N MET A 1 -8.36 -4.17 -13.36
CA MET A 1 -9.46 -3.96 -12.39
C MET A 1 -8.95 -3.00 -11.34
N ASN A 2 -9.40 -1.74 -11.37
CA ASN A 2 -9.04 -0.73 -10.38
C ASN A 2 -10.09 -0.79 -9.28
N ARG A 3 -9.80 -1.54 -8.21
CA ARG A 3 -10.66 -1.58 -7.02
C ARG A 3 -9.97 -0.77 -5.95
N GLU A 4 -10.71 0.14 -5.32
CA GLU A 4 -10.27 0.87 -4.15
C GLU A 4 -9.75 -0.14 -3.11
N ILE A 5 -8.43 -0.17 -2.93
CA ILE A 5 -7.74 -1.23 -2.18
C ILE A 5 -7.97 -1.05 -0.67
N PHE A 6 -8.37 0.16 -0.30
CA PHE A 6 -8.32 0.70 1.04
C PHE A 6 -9.69 1.32 1.39
N GLU A 7 -10.68 0.45 1.59
CA GLU A 7 -11.96 0.84 2.19
C GLU A 7 -11.81 0.77 3.73
N GLY A 8 -12.01 1.88 4.44
CA GLY A 8 -11.97 1.91 5.92
C GLY A 8 -11.27 3.12 6.54
N ASN A 9 -10.92 3.03 7.83
CA ASN A 9 -10.24 4.10 8.55
C ASN A 9 -8.78 4.24 8.08
N TRP A 10 -8.55 5.26 7.26
CA TRP A 10 -7.25 5.53 6.67
C TRP A 10 -6.14 5.82 7.69
N ASN A 11 -6.45 6.38 8.86
CA ASN A 11 -5.44 6.64 9.90
C ASN A 11 -4.87 5.34 10.50
N GLU A 12 -5.70 4.32 10.70
CA GLU A 12 -5.24 3.00 11.15
C GLU A 12 -4.41 2.33 10.06
N LEU A 13 -4.84 2.48 8.82
CA LEU A 13 -4.17 1.93 7.66
C LEU A 13 -2.77 2.51 7.47
N LYS A 14 -2.57 3.82 7.66
CA LYS A 14 -1.24 4.46 7.64
C LYS A 14 -0.27 3.76 8.59
N GLY A 15 -0.69 3.51 9.83
CA GLY A 15 0.15 2.83 10.83
C GLY A 15 0.55 1.43 10.38
N LYS A 16 -0.41 0.67 9.84
CA LYS A 16 -0.20 -0.66 9.29
C LYS A 16 0.72 -0.66 8.06
N MET A 17 0.56 0.31 7.16
CA MET A 17 1.42 0.49 6.00
C MET A 17 2.86 0.83 6.41
N LYS A 18 3.06 1.69 7.43
CA LYS A 18 4.39 1.93 8.01
C LYS A 18 5.00 0.67 8.61
N GLN A 19 4.20 -0.17 9.26
CA GLN A 19 4.69 -1.44 9.80
C GLN A 19 5.10 -2.42 8.69
N ALA A 20 4.33 -2.51 7.60
CA ALA A 20 4.62 -3.39 6.47
C ALA A 20 5.78 -2.88 5.61
N TRP A 21 5.88 -1.56 5.44
CA TRP A 21 6.84 -0.87 4.60
C TRP A 21 7.48 0.28 5.40
N GLY A 22 8.41 -0.06 6.30
CA GLY A 22 9.05 0.88 7.24
C GLY A 22 9.76 2.08 6.63
N TRP A 23 9.98 2.08 5.32
CA TRP A 23 10.55 3.21 4.58
C TRP A 23 9.50 4.26 4.15
N MET A 24 8.21 3.91 4.14
CA MET A 24 7.15 4.82 3.71
C MET A 24 7.00 5.96 4.72
N THR A 25 7.12 7.19 4.23
CA THR A 25 6.94 8.41 5.01
C THR A 25 5.47 8.81 5.09
N ASP A 26 5.13 9.76 5.98
CA ASP A 26 3.78 10.32 6.03
C ASP A 26 3.35 10.99 4.71
N ASP A 27 4.29 11.58 3.97
CA ASP A 27 4.04 12.15 2.65
C ASP A 27 3.76 11.07 1.60
N ASP A 28 4.49 9.94 1.65
CA ASP A 28 4.21 8.80 0.78
C ASP A 28 2.80 8.28 1.00
N LEU A 29 2.41 8.12 2.26
CA LEU A 29 1.08 7.67 2.63
C LEU A 29 0.03 8.69 2.20
N LYS A 30 0.25 9.99 2.39
CA LYS A 30 -0.68 11.03 1.95
C LYS A 30 -0.89 11.04 0.43
N GLN A 31 0.14 10.73 -0.36
CA GLN A 31 -0.01 10.55 -1.81
C GLN A 31 -0.87 9.32 -2.13
N ILE A 32 -0.65 8.21 -1.41
CA ILE A 32 -1.45 6.99 -1.58
C ILE A 32 -2.92 7.23 -1.17
N GLU A 33 -3.18 8.04 -0.15
CA GLU A 33 -4.53 8.45 0.28
C GLU A 33 -5.32 9.11 -0.86
N GLY A 34 -4.68 10.02 -1.59
CA GLY A 34 -5.29 10.71 -2.73
C GLY A 34 -5.40 9.83 -3.97
N ASN A 35 -4.48 8.88 -4.14
CA ASN A 35 -4.50 7.92 -5.24
C ASN A 35 -3.88 6.59 -4.81
N HIS A 36 -4.75 5.61 -4.51
CA HIS A 36 -4.32 4.30 -4.03
C HIS A 36 -3.40 3.55 -4.99
N GLN A 37 -3.36 3.90 -6.29
CA GLN A 37 -2.45 3.28 -7.25
C GLN A 37 -0.99 3.70 -7.07
N GLU A 38 -0.73 4.82 -6.41
CA GLU A 38 0.64 5.30 -6.14
C GLU A 38 1.47 4.27 -5.37
N ILE A 39 0.82 3.42 -4.58
CA ILE A 39 1.48 2.35 -3.84
C ILE A 39 2.27 1.43 -4.76
N TYR A 40 1.74 1.09 -5.94
CA TYR A 40 2.42 0.22 -6.87
C TYR A 40 3.68 0.88 -7.42
N GLY A 41 3.59 2.15 -7.84
CA GLY A 41 4.74 2.90 -8.32
C GLY A 41 5.80 3.07 -7.24
N LYS A 42 5.38 3.31 -5.99
CA LYS A 42 6.28 3.40 -4.83
C LYS A 42 7.00 2.09 -4.56
N LEU A 43 6.29 0.96 -4.57
CA LEU A 43 6.90 -0.37 -4.39
C LEU A 43 7.86 -0.74 -5.53
N GLN A 44 7.49 -0.44 -6.78
CA GLN A 44 8.38 -0.64 -7.93
C GLN A 44 9.66 0.19 -7.81
N LYS A 45 9.56 1.47 -7.43
CA LYS A 45 10.72 2.36 -7.27
C LYS A 45 11.64 1.96 -6.12
N HIS A 46 11.09 1.59 -4.96
CA HIS A 46 11.89 1.29 -3.77
C HIS A 46 12.51 -0.11 -3.81
N TYR A 47 11.75 -1.12 -4.22
CA TYR A 47 12.20 -2.52 -4.21
C TYR A 47 12.65 -3.03 -5.58
N GLY A 48 12.46 -2.26 -6.66
CA GLY A 48 12.73 -2.73 -8.02
C GLY A 48 11.71 -3.76 -8.52
N TYR A 49 10.54 -3.84 -7.88
CA TYR A 49 9.52 -4.83 -8.22
C TYR A 49 8.98 -4.66 -9.63
N GLY A 50 8.70 -5.78 -10.29
CA GLY A 50 7.82 -5.82 -11.44
C GLY A 50 6.37 -5.52 -11.05
N ARG A 51 5.52 -5.30 -12.05
CA ARG A 51 4.08 -5.05 -11.84
C ARG A 51 3.42 -6.13 -10.98
N ASP A 52 3.63 -7.40 -11.32
CA ASP A 52 3.01 -8.53 -10.61
C ASP A 52 3.52 -8.65 -9.17
N GLU A 53 4.78 -8.30 -8.92
CA GLU A 53 5.35 -8.34 -7.58
C GLU A 53 4.79 -7.23 -6.69
N ALA A 54 4.65 -6.02 -7.24
CA ALA A 54 3.97 -4.94 -6.55
C ALA A 54 2.50 -5.29 -6.27
N GLU A 55 1.80 -5.87 -7.25
CA GLU A 55 0.43 -6.37 -7.08
C GLU A 55 0.35 -7.43 -5.97
N ARG A 56 1.24 -8.42 -5.97
CA ARG A 56 1.33 -9.44 -4.91
C ARG A 56 1.64 -8.85 -3.53
N ALA A 57 2.54 -7.88 -3.44
CA ALA A 57 2.89 -7.25 -2.17
C ALA A 57 1.69 -6.53 -1.54
N VAL A 58 0.94 -5.81 -2.37
CA VAL A 58 -0.28 -5.11 -1.96
C VAL A 58 -1.41 -6.07 -1.62
N ASP A 59 -1.59 -7.14 -2.40
CA ASP A 59 -2.57 -8.18 -2.10
C ASP A 59 -2.23 -8.93 -0.81
N LYS A 60 -0.94 -9.23 -0.56
CA LYS A 60 -0.47 -9.83 0.69
C LYS A 60 -0.78 -8.92 1.88
N PHE A 61 -0.48 -7.63 1.75
CA PHE A 61 -0.86 -6.63 2.75
C PHE A 61 -2.36 -6.66 3.01
N ARG A 62 -3.19 -6.53 1.96
CA ARG A 62 -4.66 -6.56 2.09
C ARG A 62 -5.16 -7.82 2.77
N ASN A 63 -4.65 -8.98 2.40
CA ASN A 63 -5.06 -10.27 2.98
C ASN A 63 -4.67 -10.39 4.46
N GLN A 64 -3.51 -9.86 4.84
CA GLN A 64 -3.09 -9.80 6.24
C GLN A 64 -4.02 -8.91 7.08
N PHE A 65 -4.61 -7.87 6.48
CA PHE A 65 -5.48 -6.93 7.19
C PHE A 65 -6.98 -7.25 7.12
N ARG A 66 -7.45 -7.99 6.12
CA ARG A 66 -8.86 -8.41 6.00
C ARG A 66 -9.26 -9.54 6.98
N GLN A 67 -8.30 -10.17 7.67
CA GLN A 67 -8.57 -11.24 8.64
C GLN A 67 -8.80 -10.77 10.08
N HIS A 68 -9.01 -9.47 10.31
CA HIS A 68 -9.39 -8.93 11.61
C HIS A 68 -10.71 -8.18 11.56
#